data_AF-A0A377PKV5-F1
#
_entry.id   AF-A0A377PKV5-F1
#
_cell.length_a   1.000
_cell.length_b   1.000
_cell.length_c   1.000
_cell.angle_alpha   90.00
_cell.angle_beta   90.00
_cell.angle_gamma   90.00
#
_symmetry.space_group_name_H-M   'P 1'
#
loop_
_entity.id
_entity.type
_entity.pdbx_description
1 polymer ?
#
loop_
_entity_poly.entity_id
_entity_poly.type
_entity_poly.pdbx_seq_one_letter_code
_entity_poly.pdbx_strand_id
1 'polypeptide(L)'
;MTVNFGGKNYTATVDAQGNWTVNIPSGDFTNLKDGPQPITVTATDAVGNSNNISGSAQIDKTLPVLTINPITGDNVINAAGSA
;
A
#
# COMPACT_ATOMS: atom_id res chain seq x y z
N MET A 1 12.25 18.80 4.93
CA MET A 1 12.30 17.65 4.01
C MET A 1 10.89 17.28 3.61
N THR A 2 10.67 16.94 2.33
CA THR A 2 9.33 16.65 1.78
C THR A 2 9.32 15.27 1.14
N VAL A 3 8.28 14.49 1.38
CA VAL A 3 8.03 13.20 0.73
C VAL A 3 6.80 13.35 -0.15
N ASN A 4 6.94 13.10 -1.45
CA ASN A 4 5.83 12.97 -2.37
C ASN A 4 5.42 11.50 -2.47
N PHE A 5 4.13 11.22 -2.22
CA PHE A 5 3.54 9.90 -2.39
C PHE A 5 2.12 10.04 -2.93
N GLY A 6 1.79 9.29 -3.98
CA GLY A 6 0.48 9.37 -4.61
C GLY A 6 0.13 10.76 -5.15
N GLY A 7 1.15 11.56 -5.52
CA GLY A 7 0.98 12.94 -5.97
C GLY A 7 0.79 13.98 -4.85
N LYS A 8 0.75 13.58 -3.58
CA LYS A 8 0.61 14.46 -2.42
C LYS A 8 1.93 14.62 -1.68
N ASN A 9 2.18 15.82 -1.17
CA ASN A 9 3.38 16.13 -0.40
C ASN A 9 3.12 16.01 1.10
N TYR A 10 4.08 15.40 1.79
CA TYR A 10 4.07 15.18 3.23
C TYR A 10 5.35 15.71 3.85
N THR A 11 5.25 16.30 5.03
CA THR A 11 6.42 16.70 5.81
C THR A 11 6.96 15.48 6.55
N ALA A 12 8.25 15.22 6.36
CA ALA A 12 8.94 14.14 7.04
C ALA A 12 9.80 14.69 8.19
N THR A 13 9.96 13.86 9.21
CA THR A 13 10.88 14.12 10.33
C THR A 13 12.19 13.41 10.07
N VAL A 14 13.30 14.11 10.27
CA VAL A 14 14.66 13.58 10.09
C VAL A 14 15.30 13.45 11.47
N ASP A 15 15.91 12.31 11.77
CA ASP A 15 16.65 12.09 13.00
C ASP A 15 18.09 12.63 12.93
N ALA A 16 18.84 12.52 14.03
CA ALA A 16 20.21 13.00 14.10
C ALA A 16 21.21 12.18 13.25
N GLN A 17 20.80 10.99 12.80
CA GLN A 17 21.59 10.10 11.93
C GLN A 17 21.26 10.30 10.45
N GLY A 18 20.28 11.15 10.12
CA GLY A 18 19.82 11.41 8.76
C GLY A 18 18.78 10.40 8.26
N ASN A 19 18.29 9.49 9.10
CA ASN A 19 17.12 8.68 8.73
C ASN A 19 15.88 9.54 8.81
N TRP A 20 14.87 9.15 8.05
CA TRP A 20 13.65 9.92 7.97
C TRP A 20 12.41 9.05 8.06
N THR A 21 11.36 9.65 8.60
CA THR A 21 10.04 9.03 8.72
C THR A 21 8.96 10.01 8.29
N VAL A 22 7.88 9.48 7.75
CA VAL A 22 6.71 10.24 7.34
C VAL A 22 5.45 9.48 7.74
N ASN A 23 4.46 10.20 8.27
CA ASN A 23 3.18 9.61 8.61
C ASN A 23 2.16 9.93 7.51
N ILE A 24 1.64 8.89 6.86
CA ILE A 24 0.65 9.01 5.78
C ILE A 24 -0.70 8.55 6.32
N PRO A 25 -1.72 9.42 6.39
CA PRO A 25 -3.06 9.04 6.82
C PRO A 25 -3.63 7.90 5.96
N SER A 26 -4.33 6.95 6.59
CA SER A 26 -4.93 5.80 5.89
C SER A 26 -5.90 6.21 4.78
N GLY A 27 -6.60 7.34 4.95
CA GLY A 27 -7.49 7.90 3.93
C GLY A 27 -6.79 8.31 2.63
N ASP A 28 -5.48 8.56 2.65
CA ASP A 28 -4.74 8.87 1.43
C ASP A 28 -4.43 7.61 0.59
N PHE A 29 -4.61 6.40 1.14
CA PHE A 29 -4.43 5.14 0.41
C PHE A 29 -5.67 4.69 -0.34
N THR A 30 -6.87 5.18 0.00
CA THR A 30 -8.14 4.73 -0.60
C THR A 30 -8.20 5.04 -2.09
N ASN A 31 -7.65 6.20 -2.49
CA ASN A 31 -7.69 6.69 -3.86
C ASN A 31 -6.55 6.14 -4.74
N LEU A 32 -5.60 5.39 -4.16
CA LEU A 32 -4.49 4.78 -4.90
C LEU A 32 -4.94 3.49 -5.57
N LYS A 33 -4.32 3.17 -6.71
CA LYS A 33 -4.51 1.88 -7.37
C LYS A 33 -3.52 0.86 -6.81
N ASP A 34 -3.90 -0.42 -6.91
CA ASP A 34 -3.00 -1.52 -6.60
C ASP A 34 -1.80 -1.51 -7.55
N GLY A 35 -0.67 -2.01 -7.05
CA GLY A 35 0.62 -2.04 -7.74
C GLY A 35 1.63 -0.99 -7.24
N PRO A 36 2.72 -0.78 -7.99
CA PRO A 36 3.81 0.11 -7.60
C PRO A 36 3.37 1.57 -7.56
N GLN A 37 3.58 2.21 -6.42
CA GLN A 37 3.42 3.65 -6.21
C GLN A 37 4.80 4.29 -6.02
N PRO A 38 5.19 5.27 -6.86
CA PRO A 38 6.47 5.95 -6.71
C PRO A 38 6.46 6.84 -5.46
N ILE A 39 7.61 6.92 -4.81
CA ILE A 39 7.90 7.82 -3.69
C ILE A 39 9.09 8.69 -4.09
N THR A 40 8.96 9.99 -3.95
CA THR A 40 10.06 10.93 -4.15
C THR A 40 10.31 11.71 -2.89
N VAL A 41 11.54 11.68 -2.38
CA VAL A 41 11.95 12.45 -1.20
C VAL A 41 12.84 13.58 -1.66
N THR A 42 12.54 14.80 -1.22
CA THR A 42 13.30 16.01 -1.51
C THR A 42 13.81 16.62 -0.21
N ALA A 43 15.12 16.80 -0.13
CA ALA A 43 15.79 17.54 0.92
C ALA A 43 16.30 18.85 0.34
N THR A 44 16.05 19.96 1.06
CA THR A 44 16.50 21.30 0.69
C THR A 44 17.29 21.86 1.87
N ASP A 45 18.49 22.38 1.62
CA ASP A 45 19.29 23.05 2.63
C ASP A 45 18.82 24.48 2.91
N ALA A 46 19.41 25.14 3.92
CA ALA A 46 19.03 26.50 4.30
C ALA A 46 19.35 27.58 3.24
N VAL A 47 20.20 27.26 2.26
CA VAL A 47 20.64 28.16 1.19
C VAL A 47 19.87 27.90 -0.11
N GLY A 48 18.97 26.91 -0.12
CA GLY A 48 18.06 26.59 -1.21
C GLY A 48 18.51 25.47 -2.15
N ASN A 49 19.67 24.83 -1.91
CA ASN A 49 20.07 23.68 -2.72
C ASN A 49 19.16 22.50 -2.39
N SER A 50 18.65 21.84 -3.42
CA SER A 50 17.77 20.68 -3.27
C SER A 50 18.36 19.45 -3.91
N ASN A 51 18.15 18.31 -3.27
CA ASN A 51 18.48 17.00 -3.83
C ASN A 51 17.34 16.02 -3.57
N ASN A 52 17.21 15.02 -4.43
CA ASN A 52 16.12 14.06 -4.34
C ASN A 52 16.58 12.61 -4.47
N ILE A 53 15.87 11.73 -3.76
CA ILE A 53 15.95 10.28 -3.91
C ILE A 53 14.57 9.73 -4.23
N SER A 54 14.52 8.65 -5.01
CA SER A 54 13.27 8.00 -5.41
C SER A 54 13.25 6.54 -4.98
N GLY A 55 12.06 6.07 -4.61
CA GLY A 55 11.77 4.66 -4.33
C GLY A 55 10.35 4.31 -4.76
N SER A 56 9.89 3.12 -4.39
CA SER A 56 8.50 2.72 -4.63
C SER A 56 7.97 1.85 -3.49
N ALA A 57 6.66 1.87 -3.31
CA ALA A 57 5.92 0.98 -2.42
C ALA A 57 4.85 0.22 -3.22
N GLN A 58 4.53 -1.01 -2.80
CA GLN A 58 3.41 -1.76 -3.38
C GLN A 58 2.13 -1.47 -2.60
N ILE A 59 1.06 -1.15 -3.30
CA ILE A 59 -0.30 -1.16 -2.77
C ILE A 59 -0.97 -2.46 -3.19
N ASP A 60 -1.47 -3.22 -2.22
CA ASP A 60 -2.24 -4.43 -2.45
C ASP A 60 -3.52 -4.35 -1.63
N LYS A 61 -4.65 -4.20 -2.31
CA LYS A 61 -5.99 -4.18 -1.72
C LYS A 61 -6.78 -5.43 -2.12
N THR A 62 -6.14 -6.39 -2.80
CA THR A 62 -6.81 -7.59 -3.26
C THR A 62 -7.15 -8.49 -2.07
N LEU A 63 -8.44 -8.74 -1.86
CA LEU A 63 -8.91 -9.67 -0.84
C LEU A 63 -8.75 -11.11 -1.34
N PRO A 64 -8.38 -12.07 -0.48
CA PRO A 64 -8.38 -13.48 -0.85
C PRO A 64 -9.81 -13.93 -1.18
N VAL A 65 -9.95 -14.71 -2.24
CA VAL A 65 -11.24 -15.33 -2.61
C VAL A 65 -11.34 -16.70 -1.95
N LEU A 66 -12.40 -16.91 -1.16
CA LEU A 66 -12.77 -18.24 -0.67
C LEU A 66 -13.80 -18.86 -1.61
N THR A 67 -13.42 -19.95 -2.27
CA THR A 67 -14.33 -20.74 -3.10
C THR A 67 -14.57 -22.09 -2.42
N ILE A 68 -15.83 -22.39 -2.09
CA ILE A 68 -16.23 -23.73 -1.66
C ILE A 68 -16.78 -24.44 -2.89
N ASN A 69 -16.12 -25.52 -3.31
CA ASN A 69 -16.65 -26.36 -4.37
C ASN A 69 -17.89 -27.10 -3.85
N PRO A 70 -18.95 -27.23 -4.67
CA PRO A 70 -20.09 -28.06 -4.33
C PRO A 70 -19.66 -29.47 -3.96
N ILE A 71 -20.23 -30.04 -2.90
CA ILE A 71 -19.94 -31.42 -2.46
C ILE A 71 -20.53 -32.44 -3.46
N THR A 72 -21.57 -32.05 -4.20
CA THR A 72 -22.24 -32.80 -5.27
C THR A 72 -22.57 -31.86 -6.44
N GLY A 73 -22.83 -32.38 -7.64
CA GLY A 73 -23.15 -31.57 -8.84
C GLY A 73 -24.42 -30.71 -8.73
N ASP A 74 -25.30 -31.02 -7.77
CA ASP A 74 -26.50 -30.27 -7.40
C ASP A 74 -26.36 -29.48 -6.07
N ASN A 75 -25.17 -29.50 -5.46
CA ASN A 75 -24.87 -28.84 -4.18
C ASN A 75 -25.75 -29.32 -2.99
N VAL A 76 -26.28 -30.54 -3.06
CA VAL A 76 -27.07 -31.18 -2.00
C VAL A 76 -26.34 -32.43 -1.50
N ILE A 77 -26.02 -32.47 -0.20
CA ILE A 77 -25.61 -33.71 0.46
C ILE A 77 -26.86 -34.59 0.60
N ASN A 78 -27.16 -35.41 -0.39
CA ASN A 78 -28.09 -36.50 -0.17
C ASN A 78 -27.34 -37.59 0.62
N ALA A 79 -27.68 -37.74 1.90
CA ALA A 79 -27.34 -38.96 2.61
C ALA A 79 -28.15 -40.08 1.96
N ALA A 80 -27.68 -40.65 0.86
CA ALA A 80 -28.11 -41.96 0.39
C ALA A 80 -27.53 -43.01 1.35
N GLY A 81 -27.98 -42.94 2.60
CA GLY A 81 -27.85 -44.00 3.58
C GLY A 81 -28.72 -45.17 3.10
N SER A 82 -28.07 -46.31 3.01
CA SER A 82 -28.57 -47.58 2.49
C SER A 82 -29.79 -48.11 3.25
N ALA A 83 -30.72 -48.74 2.54
CA ALA A 83 -31.42 -49.95 2.96
C ALA A 83 -31.95 -50.68 1.72
#